data_AF-A0A7R9S7C7-F1
#
_entry.id   AF-A0A7R9S7C7-F1
#
_cell.length_a   1.000
_cell.length_b   1.000
_cell.length_c   1.000
_cell.angle_alpha   90.00
_cell.angle_beta   90.00
_cell.angle_gamma   90.00
#
_symmetry.space_group_name_H-M   'P 1'
#
loop_
_entity.id
_entity.type
_entity.pdbx_description
1 polymer ?
#
loop_
_entity_poly.entity_id
_entity_poly.type
_entity_poly.pdbx_seq_one_letter_code
_entity_poly.pdbx_strand_id
1 'polypeptide(L)'
;CPPGTTPNYGFEFKWWSSLPPGMTRTCIGLEERRCGSEEGWQLARDHIHSGRGHLDGAYLVLSLKVGGFRGREGIVNGQPEELGQVSFTFELVCQAACEFVFMQATKSKGVSVIRTWEGAQPRQHYVLKVTQNDSYTFTWAFQKVSWDQGLSSVLTGTSRMFENDMAKLYTINVTNTLDGGAKGCLNCPMQGDDSEIQKECIPCPNGHYIQENSSRCLPCPPNTVVTSPLPYGIKSCHPCGPGLSSTNGYTCNTNCIFQEGDSTYDLRKLQGTQLVKGALLFTASGTQYYHLFNLSLCGDPQVTCQNNVTYRTLSDVDPWVTSLVCRSTMVPSRYPTEPLTLSTQSMPLGDHLIGVTRSTHLGGIKVMEEFKSKNSTDDLHFYFSTPMSTPSCPDGRSTTITLRCDPSMKGNGLLTLPVKCPDGTCDGCSFHFLWKTMYACRRCSMGDYKAVKGECVGGTQDIHYLPPGDCLMPDEMPPSKSIKCLTEIPFYIKVIIISAITLGFILCLVMASLWKKNKKLRYKYMKLVQNSSGKEGELPAAESCALQDGDDDDEEVQFSQKKSSHGIKQGIFNRMQGLGTKGHDRSAFETLHLTENETFS
;
A
#
# COMPACT_ATOMS: atom_id res chain seq x y z
N CYS A 1 -1.50 24.02 44.06
CA CYS A 1 -0.40 24.28 43.11
C CYS A 1 -0.16 25.78 43.03
N PRO A 2 1.08 26.26 42.85
CA PRO A 2 1.36 27.67 42.65
C PRO A 2 0.75 28.18 41.31
N PRO A 3 0.53 29.50 41.16
CA PRO A 3 0.06 30.09 39.90
C PRO A 3 0.96 29.71 38.72
N GLY A 4 0.36 29.46 37.55
CA GLY A 4 1.10 28.96 36.38
C GLY A 4 1.44 27.47 36.42
N THR A 5 0.87 26.70 37.36
CA THR A 5 1.04 25.25 37.38
C THR A 5 -0.29 24.52 37.61
N THR A 6 -0.53 23.45 36.85
CA THR A 6 -1.71 22.58 36.95
C THR A 6 -1.42 21.37 37.84
N PRO A 7 -2.36 20.94 38.72
CA PRO A 7 -2.18 19.72 39.50
C PRO A 7 -2.02 18.48 38.61
N ASN A 8 -1.07 17.60 38.93
CA ASN A 8 -0.95 16.31 38.27
C ASN A 8 -1.81 15.26 39.00
N TYR A 9 -3.07 15.13 38.57
CA TYR A 9 -4.04 14.24 39.20
C TYR A 9 -3.72 12.76 39.00
N GLY A 10 -4.01 11.99 40.05
CA GLY A 10 -3.82 10.55 40.14
C GLY A 10 -4.31 9.99 41.48
N PHE A 11 -4.28 8.68 41.60
CA PHE A 11 -4.49 7.98 42.86
C PHE A 11 -3.19 7.28 43.23
N GLU A 12 -2.65 7.50 44.42
CA GLU A 12 -1.40 6.85 44.88
C GLU A 12 -1.57 6.28 46.29
N PHE A 13 -2.03 5.04 46.37
CA PHE A 13 -2.29 4.33 47.62
C PHE A 13 -1.05 3.53 48.03
N LYS A 14 -0.42 3.96 49.13
CA LYS A 14 0.79 3.36 49.75
C LYS A 14 0.58 2.98 51.22
N TRP A 15 -0.49 3.44 51.84
CA TRP A 15 -0.78 3.29 53.27
C TRP A 15 -2.25 2.93 53.45
N TRP A 16 -2.50 1.91 54.25
CA TRP A 16 -3.79 1.24 54.39
C TRP A 16 -4.27 1.34 55.85
N SER A 17 -4.27 2.58 56.38
CA SER A 17 -4.80 2.92 57.70
C SER A 17 -6.33 3.13 57.71
N SER A 18 -6.88 3.48 56.55
CA SER A 18 -8.30 3.74 56.29
C SER A 18 -8.59 3.41 54.82
N LEU A 19 -9.84 3.09 54.49
CA LEU A 19 -10.21 2.83 53.09
C LEU A 19 -10.23 4.17 52.30
N PRO A 20 -9.57 4.27 51.13
CA PRO A 20 -9.57 5.50 50.36
C PRO A 20 -10.95 5.86 49.75
N PRO A 21 -11.25 7.15 49.52
CA PRO A 21 -12.45 7.56 48.80
C PRO A 21 -12.45 7.01 47.36
N GLY A 22 -13.64 6.68 46.85
CA GLY A 22 -13.81 6.02 45.55
C GLY A 22 -13.51 4.52 45.53
N MET A 23 -12.98 3.96 46.63
CA MET A 23 -12.73 2.53 46.79
C MET A 23 -13.86 1.85 47.60
N THR A 24 -14.29 0.68 47.15
CA THR A 24 -15.29 -0.16 47.80
C THR A 24 -14.76 -1.57 47.99
N ARG A 25 -15.10 -2.20 49.12
CA ARG A 25 -14.72 -3.57 49.46
C ARG A 25 -15.97 -4.36 49.83
N THR A 26 -16.13 -5.55 49.26
CA THR A 26 -17.30 -6.41 49.47
C THR A 26 -16.90 -7.89 49.48
N CYS A 27 -17.67 -8.68 50.23
CA CYS A 27 -17.63 -10.13 50.14
C CYS A 27 -18.92 -10.65 49.49
N ILE A 28 -18.80 -11.56 48.53
CA ILE A 28 -19.92 -12.20 47.83
C ILE A 28 -19.88 -13.69 48.12
N GLY A 29 -21.01 -14.24 48.55
CA GLY A 29 -21.21 -15.68 48.73
C GLY A 29 -22.57 -16.10 48.18
N LEU A 30 -22.68 -17.36 47.72
CA LEU A 30 -23.94 -17.94 47.28
C LEU A 30 -24.96 -18.13 48.42
N GLU A 31 -24.51 -18.01 49.67
CA GLU A 31 -25.32 -18.08 50.89
C GLU A 31 -24.82 -17.00 51.87
N GLU A 32 -25.73 -16.42 52.65
CA GLU A 32 -25.49 -15.30 53.57
C GLU A 32 -24.37 -15.55 54.61
N ARG A 33 -23.97 -16.81 54.83
CA ARG A 33 -23.03 -17.22 55.89
C ARG A 33 -21.59 -17.48 55.43
N ARG A 34 -21.25 -17.25 54.15
CA ARG A 34 -19.87 -17.49 53.66
C ARG A 34 -18.87 -16.39 54.00
N CYS A 35 -19.37 -15.18 54.24
CA CYS A 35 -18.58 -14.00 54.54
C CYS A 35 -18.42 -13.84 56.06
N GLY A 36 -17.18 -13.85 56.56
CA GLY A 36 -16.88 -13.59 57.99
C GLY A 36 -17.10 -12.13 58.38
N SER A 37 -17.13 -11.24 57.40
CA SER A 37 -17.63 -9.86 57.49
C SER A 37 -18.10 -9.40 56.10
N GLU A 38 -19.05 -8.46 56.05
CA GLU A 38 -19.55 -7.89 54.78
C GLU A 38 -18.43 -7.18 53.98
N GLU A 39 -17.44 -6.63 54.67
CA GLU A 39 -16.39 -5.81 54.10
C GLU A 39 -15.38 -6.58 53.22
N GLY A 40 -15.26 -7.90 53.38
CA GLY A 40 -14.30 -8.72 52.64
C GLY A 40 -12.83 -8.39 52.93
N TRP A 41 -12.27 -7.43 52.20
CA TRP A 41 -10.86 -7.03 52.28
C TRP A 41 -10.55 -6.26 53.59
N GLN A 42 -9.44 -6.63 54.24
CA GLN A 42 -9.02 -6.18 55.56
C GLN A 42 -7.77 -5.29 55.47
N LEU A 43 -7.75 -4.19 56.21
CA LEU A 43 -6.72 -3.15 56.19
C LEU A 43 -5.59 -3.46 57.19
N ALA A 44 -4.33 -3.44 56.75
CA ALA A 44 -3.16 -3.84 57.54
C ALA A 44 -2.02 -2.79 57.59
N ARG A 45 -2.32 -1.51 57.37
CA ARG A 45 -1.38 -0.36 57.35
C ARG A 45 -0.36 -0.34 56.21
N ASP A 46 0.48 -1.36 56.05
CA ASP A 46 1.47 -1.44 54.95
C ASP A 46 0.92 -2.14 53.70
N HIS A 47 -0.20 -2.87 53.85
CA HIS A 47 -0.95 -3.50 52.77
C HIS A 47 -2.45 -3.56 53.11
N ILE A 48 -3.28 -3.88 52.11
CA ILE A 48 -4.64 -4.42 52.27
C ILE A 48 -4.62 -5.89 51.83
N HIS A 49 -5.36 -6.77 52.49
CA HIS A 49 -5.41 -8.20 52.14
C HIS A 49 -6.85 -8.70 52.03
N SER A 50 -7.07 -9.79 51.29
CA SER A 50 -8.41 -10.38 51.07
C SER A 50 -9.05 -11.01 52.32
N GLY A 51 -8.43 -10.84 53.49
CA GLY A 51 -9.01 -11.14 54.80
C GLY A 51 -8.81 -12.58 55.30
N ARG A 52 -8.78 -12.72 56.62
CA ARG A 52 -8.85 -14.02 57.33
C ARG A 52 -10.28 -14.27 57.82
N GLY A 53 -10.68 -15.53 57.97
CA GLY A 53 -11.97 -15.93 58.53
C GLY A 53 -13.15 -16.05 57.55
N HIS A 54 -12.95 -15.74 56.26
CA HIS A 54 -13.91 -16.06 55.20
C HIS A 54 -13.78 -17.52 54.76
N LEU A 55 -14.91 -18.17 54.45
CA LEU A 55 -14.93 -19.56 53.96
C LEU A 55 -14.26 -19.68 52.59
N ASP A 56 -13.81 -20.89 52.24
CA ASP A 56 -13.00 -21.09 51.03
C ASP A 56 -13.75 -20.74 49.72
N GLY A 57 -15.06 -21.03 49.67
CA GLY A 57 -15.96 -20.67 48.57
C GLY A 57 -16.63 -19.30 48.72
N ALA A 58 -15.89 -18.29 49.18
CA ALA A 58 -16.29 -16.88 49.23
C ALA A 58 -15.47 -16.03 48.25
N TYR A 59 -16.12 -15.10 47.55
CA TYR A 59 -15.52 -14.28 46.50
C TYR A 59 -15.28 -12.86 47.04
N LEU A 60 -14.01 -12.44 47.10
CA LEU A 60 -13.57 -11.31 47.91
C LEU A 60 -13.12 -10.17 46.99
N VAL A 61 -13.91 -9.09 46.95
CA VAL A 61 -13.85 -8.07 45.90
C VAL A 61 -13.39 -6.72 46.47
N LEU A 62 -12.40 -6.12 45.81
CA LEU A 62 -11.95 -4.74 46.03
C LEU A 62 -12.08 -3.99 44.70
N SER A 63 -12.81 -2.87 44.68
CA SER A 63 -13.02 -2.07 43.48
C SER A 63 -12.66 -0.61 43.71
N LEU A 64 -12.04 0.03 42.72
CA LEU A 64 -11.72 1.45 42.67
C LEU A 64 -12.43 2.10 41.49
N LYS A 65 -13.25 3.12 41.75
CA LYS A 65 -13.88 3.94 40.72
C LYS A 65 -12.98 5.13 40.34
N VAL A 66 -12.90 5.42 39.06
CA VAL A 66 -12.14 6.52 38.46
C VAL A 66 -13.07 7.27 37.51
N GLY A 67 -13.19 8.59 37.69
CA GLY A 67 -14.11 9.43 36.90
C GLY A 67 -13.75 9.50 35.41
N GLY A 68 -12.47 9.39 35.07
CA GLY A 68 -11.93 9.30 33.72
C GLY A 68 -10.49 9.78 33.65
N PHE A 69 -9.96 10.02 32.45
CA PHE A 69 -8.57 10.44 32.23
C PHE A 69 -8.50 11.80 31.52
N ARG A 70 -7.38 12.52 31.67
CA ARG A 70 -7.17 13.80 30.96
C ARG A 70 -6.58 13.56 29.58
N GLY A 71 -6.96 14.40 28.62
CA GLY A 71 -6.56 14.29 27.22
C GLY A 71 -7.62 13.62 26.35
N ARG A 72 -7.21 13.17 25.16
CA ARG A 72 -8.08 12.57 24.14
C ARG A 72 -7.44 11.32 23.55
N GLU A 73 -8.27 10.35 23.18
CA GLU A 73 -7.80 9.15 22.48
C GLU A 73 -7.07 9.54 21.18
N GLY A 74 -5.92 8.92 20.96
CA GLY A 74 -5.06 9.22 19.83
C GLY A 74 -4.13 8.07 19.53
N ILE A 75 -3.76 7.92 18.26
CA ILE A 75 -3.02 6.76 17.74
C ILE A 75 -1.85 7.25 16.91
N VAL A 76 -0.67 6.72 17.24
CA VAL A 76 0.62 7.09 16.65
C VAL A 76 1.24 5.82 16.08
N ASN A 77 1.55 5.82 14.79
CA ASN A 77 2.13 4.67 14.07
C ASN A 77 1.34 3.35 14.25
N GLY A 78 0.00 3.44 14.37
CA GLY A 78 -0.89 2.30 14.54
C GLY A 78 -1.02 1.77 15.97
N GLN A 79 -0.30 2.34 16.93
CA GLN A 79 -0.41 2.03 18.36
C GLN A 79 -1.17 3.14 19.09
N PRO A 80 -1.97 2.80 20.12
CA PRO A 80 -2.72 3.78 20.89
C PRO A 80 -1.79 4.50 21.88
N GLU A 81 -1.95 5.81 22.02
CA GLU A 81 -1.17 6.56 23.02
C GLU A 81 -1.68 6.29 24.44
N GLU A 82 -0.76 6.31 25.39
CA GLU A 82 -1.03 6.05 26.81
C GLU A 82 -1.62 7.31 27.46
N LEU A 83 -2.95 7.35 27.59
CA LEU A 83 -3.66 8.39 28.35
C LEU A 83 -3.35 8.32 29.85
N GLY A 84 -3.14 7.12 30.38
CA GLY A 84 -2.84 6.91 31.79
C GLY A 84 -2.43 5.47 32.05
N GLN A 85 -2.13 5.17 33.31
CA GLN A 85 -1.62 3.86 33.69
C GLN A 85 -2.20 3.44 35.04
N VAL A 86 -2.67 2.19 35.13
CA VAL A 86 -2.95 1.52 36.40
C VAL A 86 -1.78 0.59 36.72
N SER A 87 -1.26 0.69 37.93
CA SER A 87 -0.09 -0.07 38.38
C SER A 87 -0.31 -0.54 39.82
N PHE A 88 0.07 -1.77 40.14
CA PHE A 88 -0.06 -2.28 41.51
C PHE A 88 0.97 -3.33 41.88
N THR A 89 1.33 -3.37 43.17
CA THR A 89 2.24 -4.36 43.75
C THR A 89 1.44 -5.33 44.61
N PHE A 90 1.51 -6.62 44.31
CA PHE A 90 0.75 -7.66 45.02
C PHE A 90 1.57 -8.92 45.31
N GLU A 91 1.08 -9.75 46.22
CA GLU A 91 1.60 -11.07 46.58
C GLU A 91 0.41 -12.02 46.81
N LEU A 92 0.49 -13.27 46.36
CA LEU A 92 -0.50 -14.30 46.70
C LEU A 92 0.15 -15.34 47.61
N VAL A 93 -0.35 -15.44 48.84
CA VAL A 93 0.08 -16.45 49.82
C VAL A 93 -0.99 -17.53 49.85
N CYS A 94 -0.75 -18.65 49.17
CA CYS A 94 -1.71 -19.74 49.05
C CYS A 94 -1.03 -21.11 49.22
N GLN A 95 -1.77 -22.07 49.75
CA GLN A 95 -1.38 -23.48 49.88
C GLN A 95 -1.90 -24.33 48.72
N ALA A 96 -2.95 -23.88 48.04
CA ALA A 96 -3.53 -24.53 46.86
C ALA A 96 -3.59 -23.56 45.65
N ALA A 97 -4.25 -24.00 44.57
CA ALA A 97 -4.56 -23.20 43.39
C ALA A 97 -5.69 -22.19 43.68
N CYS A 98 -5.41 -21.22 44.55
CA CYS A 98 -6.22 -20.01 44.70
C CYS A 98 -6.22 -19.21 43.38
N GLU A 99 -7.20 -18.35 43.19
CA GLU A 99 -7.30 -17.49 42.00
C GLU A 99 -7.39 -16.01 42.39
N PHE A 100 -6.61 -15.19 41.73
CA PHE A 100 -6.66 -13.73 41.80
C PHE A 100 -6.94 -13.16 40.41
N VAL A 101 -7.99 -12.35 40.29
CA VAL A 101 -8.47 -11.82 39.01
C VAL A 101 -8.47 -10.30 39.05
N PHE A 102 -7.77 -9.68 38.11
CA PHE A 102 -7.85 -8.25 37.84
C PHE A 102 -8.76 -7.99 36.64
N MET A 103 -9.75 -7.13 36.86
CA MET A 103 -10.81 -6.78 35.92
C MET A 103 -10.93 -5.27 35.77
N GLN A 104 -11.42 -4.82 34.62
CA GLN A 104 -11.89 -3.45 34.44
C GLN A 104 -13.36 -3.47 33.98
N ALA A 105 -14.14 -2.53 34.48
CA ALA A 105 -15.47 -2.21 33.95
C ALA A 105 -15.49 -0.79 33.40
N THR A 106 -16.14 -0.61 32.24
CA THR A 106 -16.32 0.67 31.53
C THR A 106 -17.77 0.79 31.08
N LYS A 107 -18.24 2.00 30.74
CA LYS A 107 -19.60 2.15 30.17
C LYS A 107 -19.68 1.56 28.77
N SER A 108 -18.66 1.81 27.95
CA SER A 108 -18.58 1.42 26.55
C SER A 108 -18.40 -0.09 26.31
N LYS A 109 -17.70 -0.82 27.20
CA LYS A 109 -17.37 -2.25 27.00
C LYS A 109 -17.91 -3.18 28.10
N GLY A 110 -18.59 -2.64 29.12
CA GLY A 110 -19.01 -3.42 30.28
C GLY A 110 -17.82 -3.96 31.08
N VAL A 111 -17.98 -5.12 31.72
CA VAL A 111 -16.94 -5.79 32.54
C VAL A 111 -16.06 -6.67 31.66
N SER A 112 -14.75 -6.58 31.84
CA SER A 112 -13.75 -7.39 31.13
C SER A 112 -12.65 -7.87 32.09
N VAL A 113 -12.26 -9.13 31.98
CA VAL A 113 -11.10 -9.70 32.68
C VAL A 113 -9.83 -9.28 31.95
N ILE A 114 -8.89 -8.69 32.68
CA ILE A 114 -7.59 -8.25 32.15
C ILE A 114 -6.51 -9.30 32.40
N ARG A 115 -6.48 -9.86 33.62
CA ARG A 115 -5.52 -10.89 33.97
C ARG A 115 -5.99 -11.75 35.13
N THR A 116 -5.73 -13.05 35.03
CA THR A 116 -5.82 -14.02 36.13
C THR A 116 -4.42 -14.46 36.55
N TRP A 117 -4.23 -14.71 37.83
CA TRP A 117 -3.09 -15.39 38.42
C TRP A 117 -3.58 -16.53 39.32
N GLU A 118 -2.88 -17.67 39.26
CA GLU A 118 -3.23 -18.88 40.00
C GLU A 118 -2.12 -19.26 40.99
N GLY A 119 -2.52 -19.83 42.12
CA GLY A 119 -1.64 -20.34 43.16
C GLY A 119 -0.80 -19.27 43.88
N ALA A 120 0.24 -19.72 44.60
CA ALA A 120 1.17 -18.83 45.27
C ALA A 120 1.97 -18.01 44.24
N GLN A 121 2.03 -16.69 44.46
CA GLN A 121 2.72 -15.75 43.58
C GLN A 121 3.65 -14.86 44.43
N PRO A 122 4.96 -14.78 44.10
CA PRO A 122 5.87 -13.91 44.82
C PRO A 122 5.48 -12.43 44.64
N ARG A 123 5.94 -11.57 45.55
CA ARG A 123 5.66 -10.14 45.49
C ARG A 123 6.13 -9.54 44.16
N GLN A 124 5.17 -9.15 43.31
CA GLN A 124 5.39 -8.69 41.95
C GLN A 124 4.61 -7.41 41.64
N HIS A 125 5.00 -6.72 40.56
CA HIS A 125 4.42 -5.45 40.13
C HIS A 125 3.77 -5.62 38.75
N TYR A 126 2.49 -5.31 38.65
CA TYR A 126 1.72 -5.38 37.39
C TYR A 126 1.35 -3.97 36.90
N VAL A 127 1.25 -3.82 35.58
CA VAL A 127 0.95 -2.56 34.89
C VAL A 127 -0.05 -2.81 33.76
N LEU A 128 -1.12 -2.01 33.73
CA LEU A 128 -2.06 -1.86 32.62
C LEU A 128 -1.99 -0.42 32.10
N LYS A 129 -1.76 -0.27 30.79
CA LYS A 129 -1.90 1.01 30.10
C LYS A 129 -3.37 1.30 29.82
N VAL A 130 -3.80 2.52 30.07
CA VAL A 130 -5.13 3.04 29.72
C VAL A 130 -4.99 3.95 28.51
N THR A 131 -5.78 3.66 27.48
CA THR A 131 -5.67 4.26 26.15
C THR A 131 -6.97 4.90 25.67
N GLN A 132 -8.04 4.76 26.45
CA GLN A 132 -9.38 5.26 26.14
C GLN A 132 -9.91 6.15 27.27
N ASN A 133 -10.77 7.10 26.95
CA ASN A 133 -11.29 8.08 27.90
C ASN A 133 -12.76 7.80 28.27
N ASP A 134 -12.95 6.70 29.00
CA ASP A 134 -14.21 6.35 29.67
C ASP A 134 -14.03 6.48 31.21
N SER A 135 -15.11 6.36 31.97
CA SER A 135 -15.04 6.14 33.42
C SER A 135 -14.80 4.66 33.70
N TYR A 136 -13.82 4.38 34.54
CA TYR A 136 -13.38 3.02 34.85
C TYR A 136 -13.75 2.61 36.27
N THR A 137 -14.12 1.33 36.45
CA THR A 137 -14.05 0.65 37.74
C THR A 137 -13.03 -0.48 37.63
N PHE A 138 -11.88 -0.31 38.28
CA PHE A 138 -10.84 -1.34 38.35
C PHE A 138 -11.11 -2.23 39.56
N THR A 139 -11.07 -3.55 39.38
CA THR A 139 -11.47 -4.52 40.39
C THR A 139 -10.43 -5.61 40.56
N TRP A 140 -10.03 -5.85 41.80
CA TRP A 140 -9.22 -6.97 42.24
C TRP A 140 -10.11 -7.93 43.01
N ALA A 141 -10.31 -9.14 42.48
CA ALA A 141 -11.08 -10.19 43.12
C ALA A 141 -10.18 -11.36 43.50
N PHE A 142 -10.47 -12.00 44.63
CA PHE A 142 -9.75 -13.17 45.12
C PHE A 142 -10.71 -14.28 45.55
N GLN A 143 -10.37 -15.53 45.23
CA GLN A 143 -11.01 -16.73 45.75
C GLN A 143 -9.96 -17.77 46.14
N LYS A 144 -10.19 -18.49 47.24
CA LYS A 144 -9.22 -19.42 47.83
C LYS A 144 -9.14 -20.75 47.08
N VAL A 145 -10.22 -21.12 46.42
CA VAL A 145 -10.34 -22.25 45.49
C VAL A 145 -11.03 -21.76 44.22
N SER A 146 -10.76 -22.40 43.09
CA SER A 146 -11.49 -22.13 41.85
C SER A 146 -12.98 -22.48 41.99
N TRP A 147 -13.83 -21.84 41.19
CA TRP A 147 -15.30 -21.97 41.26
C TRP A 147 -15.77 -23.45 41.28
N ASP A 148 -15.24 -24.28 40.37
CA ASP A 148 -15.61 -25.69 40.23
C ASP A 148 -15.22 -26.52 41.47
N GLN A 149 -14.09 -26.18 42.12
CA GLN A 149 -13.63 -26.83 43.34
C GLN A 149 -14.39 -26.30 44.57
N GLY A 150 -14.76 -25.02 44.58
CA GLY A 150 -15.60 -24.39 45.61
C GLY A 150 -17.01 -24.98 45.69
N LEU A 151 -17.55 -25.47 44.56
CA LEU A 151 -18.79 -26.25 44.56
C LEU A 151 -18.61 -27.65 45.18
N SER A 152 -17.44 -28.27 44.98
CA SER A 152 -17.11 -29.57 45.57
C SER A 152 -16.92 -29.50 47.09
N SER A 153 -16.19 -28.50 47.60
CA SER A 153 -15.98 -28.32 49.05
C SER A 153 -17.27 -28.04 49.83
N VAL A 154 -18.30 -27.49 49.16
CA VAL A 154 -19.64 -27.28 49.71
C VAL A 154 -20.38 -28.62 49.89
N LEU A 155 -20.23 -29.56 48.95
CA LEU A 155 -20.86 -30.89 49.04
C LEU A 155 -20.20 -31.79 50.10
N THR A 156 -18.93 -31.58 50.41
CA THR A 156 -18.17 -32.35 51.43
C THR A 156 -18.18 -31.72 52.82
N GLY A 157 -18.69 -30.49 52.98
CA GLY A 157 -18.71 -29.77 54.26
C GLY A 157 -17.34 -29.25 54.74
N THR A 158 -16.31 -29.27 53.89
CA THR A 158 -14.92 -28.97 54.25
C THR A 158 -14.51 -27.54 53.87
N SER A 159 -15.31 -26.54 54.27
CA SER A 159 -15.24 -25.15 53.78
C SER A 159 -14.19 -24.24 54.47
N ARG A 160 -13.20 -24.81 55.15
CA ARG A 160 -12.17 -24.12 55.97
C ARG A 160 -10.78 -24.77 55.85
N MET A 161 -10.47 -25.39 54.70
CA MET A 161 -9.14 -25.94 54.44
C MET A 161 -8.10 -24.85 54.17
N PHE A 162 -8.52 -23.70 53.64
CA PHE A 162 -7.63 -22.64 53.17
C PHE A 162 -7.82 -21.33 53.96
N GLU A 163 -7.97 -21.41 55.28
CA GLU A 163 -8.21 -20.23 56.14
C GLU A 163 -7.14 -19.13 56.02
N ASN A 164 -5.88 -19.53 55.78
CA ASN A 164 -4.72 -18.65 55.66
C ASN A 164 -4.45 -18.14 54.23
N ASP A 165 -5.15 -18.65 53.21
CA ASP A 165 -4.87 -18.31 51.82
C ASP A 165 -5.41 -16.90 51.52
N MET A 166 -4.55 -16.01 51.03
CA MET A 166 -4.89 -14.59 50.83
C MET A 166 -4.07 -13.90 49.72
N ALA A 167 -4.74 -12.98 49.02
CA ALA A 167 -4.08 -11.94 48.24
C ALA A 167 -3.71 -10.76 49.14
N LYS A 168 -2.55 -10.14 48.90
CA LYS A 168 -2.12 -8.86 49.50
C LYS A 168 -1.85 -7.83 48.40
N LEU A 169 -2.34 -6.62 48.58
CA LEU A 169 -2.07 -5.45 47.74
C LEU A 169 -1.30 -4.42 48.58
N TYR A 170 -0.05 -4.17 48.21
CA TYR A 170 0.84 -3.24 48.92
C TYR A 170 0.67 -1.80 48.42
N THR A 171 0.63 -1.63 47.10
CA THR A 171 0.51 -0.31 46.46
C THR A 171 -0.43 -0.39 45.28
N ILE A 172 -1.28 0.63 45.10
CA ILE A 172 -2.06 0.87 43.87
C ILE A 172 -1.79 2.31 43.44
N ASN A 173 -1.41 2.51 42.18
CA ASN A 173 -1.10 3.80 41.59
C ASN A 173 -1.79 3.94 40.23
N VAL A 174 -2.61 4.98 40.07
CA VAL A 174 -3.32 5.34 38.83
C VAL A 174 -2.92 6.75 38.42
N THR A 175 -2.49 6.95 37.17
CA THR A 175 -1.91 8.22 36.69
C THR A 175 -2.83 8.96 35.71
N ASN A 176 -2.74 10.30 35.71
CA ASN A 176 -3.40 11.21 34.76
C ASN A 176 -4.94 11.15 34.74
N THR A 177 -5.55 10.92 35.89
CA THR A 177 -7.00 10.89 36.07
C THR A 177 -7.62 12.30 36.05
N LEU A 178 -8.94 12.39 35.92
CA LEU A 178 -9.70 13.64 36.11
C LEU A 178 -9.91 13.97 37.58
N ASP A 179 -9.97 12.95 38.42
CA ASP A 179 -10.27 12.96 39.85
C ASP A 179 -9.12 12.37 40.69
N GLY A 180 -9.22 12.47 42.02
CA GLY A 180 -8.20 11.98 42.96
C GLY A 180 -7.30 13.09 43.54
N GLY A 181 -6.08 12.72 43.91
CA GLY A 181 -5.10 13.63 44.53
C GLY A 181 -4.09 14.17 43.52
N ALA A 182 -3.41 15.26 43.85
CA ALA A 182 -2.32 15.79 43.03
C ALA A 182 -0.96 15.23 43.51
N LYS A 183 -0.29 14.42 42.69
CA LYS A 183 1.06 13.88 42.99
C LYS A 183 2.16 14.95 42.90
N GLY A 184 1.88 16.04 42.20
CA GLY A 184 2.75 17.19 42.01
C GLY A 184 2.02 18.27 41.21
N CYS A 185 2.77 19.29 40.78
CA CYS A 185 2.26 20.36 39.92
C CYS A 185 3.12 20.44 38.66
N LEU A 186 2.50 20.63 37.49
CA LEU A 186 3.17 20.73 36.19
C LEU A 186 3.06 22.17 35.66
N ASN A 187 4.14 22.72 35.11
CA ASN A 187 4.14 24.07 34.54
C ASN A 187 3.18 24.15 33.35
N CYS A 188 2.23 25.08 33.37
CA CYS A 188 1.18 25.16 32.36
C CYS A 188 1.31 26.41 31.48
N PRO A 189 0.80 26.38 30.24
CA PRO A 189 0.59 27.59 29.46
C PRO A 189 -0.35 28.54 30.20
N MET A 190 0.10 29.78 30.34
CA MET A 190 -0.66 30.89 30.90
C MET A 190 -1.04 31.81 29.75
N GLN A 191 -2.29 32.24 29.69
CA GLN A 191 -2.65 33.35 28.80
C GLN A 191 -2.06 34.64 29.38
N GLY A 192 -1.37 35.41 28.54
CA GLY A 192 -0.66 36.62 28.95
C GLY A 192 -1.14 37.83 28.18
N ASP A 193 -1.80 38.73 28.89
CA ASP A 193 -1.70 40.17 28.69
C ASP A 193 -1.80 40.83 30.09
N ASP A 194 -1.32 42.06 30.26
CA ASP A 194 -1.07 42.67 31.58
C ASP A 194 -2.35 43.10 32.33
N SER A 195 -3.11 42.10 32.80
CA SER A 195 -4.31 42.26 33.63
C SER A 195 -4.36 41.19 34.74
N GLU A 196 -4.86 41.55 35.91
CA GLU A 196 -4.87 40.67 37.11
C GLU A 196 -5.98 39.60 37.08
N ILE A 197 -6.60 39.38 35.91
CA ILE A 197 -7.78 38.52 35.75
C ILE A 197 -7.35 37.06 35.56
N GLN A 198 -7.27 36.35 36.68
CA GLN A 198 -7.27 34.88 36.82
C GLN A 198 -6.31 34.12 35.88
N LYS A 199 -5.10 33.90 36.40
CA LYS A 199 -4.00 33.09 35.83
C LYS A 199 -4.31 31.59 35.78
N GLU A 200 -5.33 31.20 35.03
CA GLU A 200 -5.77 29.82 34.83
C GLU A 200 -4.94 29.08 33.77
N CYS A 201 -4.81 27.76 33.91
CA CYS A 201 -4.01 26.91 33.04
C CYS A 201 -4.80 26.47 31.81
N ILE A 202 -4.49 27.03 30.63
CA ILE A 202 -5.13 26.62 29.37
C ILE A 202 -4.36 25.45 28.72
N PRO A 203 -5.05 24.45 28.14
CA PRO A 203 -4.40 23.45 27.30
C PRO A 203 -3.90 24.10 26.00
N CYS A 204 -2.80 23.58 25.44
CA CYS A 204 -2.35 24.06 24.13
C CYS A 204 -3.36 23.74 23.03
N PRO A 205 -3.46 24.59 21.99
CA PRO A 205 -4.22 24.27 20.79
C PRO A 205 -3.63 23.06 20.06
N ASN A 206 -4.44 22.39 19.24
CA ASN A 206 -4.03 21.22 18.46
C ASN A 206 -2.72 21.48 17.68
N GLY A 207 -1.88 20.46 17.54
CA GLY A 207 -0.59 20.58 16.85
C GLY A 207 0.47 21.42 17.56
N HIS A 208 0.29 21.75 18.84
CA HIS A 208 1.26 22.51 19.63
C HIS A 208 1.74 21.72 20.85
N TYR A 209 3.00 21.91 21.23
CA TYR A 209 3.63 21.34 22.41
C TYR A 209 4.00 22.43 23.43
N ILE A 210 4.08 22.07 24.71
CA ILE A 210 4.48 22.94 25.80
C ILE A 210 6.02 22.95 25.86
N GLN A 211 6.64 24.12 25.67
CA GLN A 211 8.10 24.25 25.81
C GLN A 211 8.51 24.28 27.29
N GLU A 212 9.24 23.26 27.74
CA GLU A 212 9.60 23.01 29.16
C GLU A 212 10.13 24.25 29.91
N ASN A 213 11.01 25.04 29.29
CA ASN A 213 11.66 26.20 29.92
C ASN A 213 10.82 27.47 29.96
N SER A 214 9.84 27.64 29.06
CA SER A 214 9.05 28.89 28.93
C SER A 214 7.57 28.71 29.24
N SER A 215 7.11 27.46 29.36
CA SER A 215 5.70 27.05 29.45
C SER A 215 4.81 27.51 28.29
N ARG A 216 5.38 28.05 27.20
CA ARG A 216 4.63 28.52 26.03
C ARG A 216 4.27 27.36 25.12
N CYS A 217 3.08 27.42 24.53
CA CYS A 217 2.71 26.55 23.41
C CYS A 217 3.48 26.97 22.15
N LEU A 218 4.21 26.03 21.55
CA LEU A 218 4.88 26.21 20.26
C LEU A 218 4.29 25.24 19.24
N PRO A 219 4.10 25.65 17.97
CA PRO A 219 3.65 24.74 16.93
C PRO A 219 4.68 23.64 16.69
N CYS A 220 4.19 22.42 16.47
CA CYS A 220 5.00 21.31 16.03
C CYS A 220 5.42 21.44 14.55
N PRO A 221 6.44 20.70 14.09
CA PRO A 221 6.83 20.65 12.69
C PRO A 221 5.67 20.19 11.76
N PRO A 222 5.68 20.58 10.46
CA PRO A 222 4.66 20.13 9.51
C PRO A 222 4.65 18.60 9.37
N ASN A 223 3.47 18.03 9.06
CA ASN A 223 3.24 16.58 8.99
C ASN A 223 3.53 15.82 10.30
N THR A 224 3.36 16.49 11.45
CA THR A 224 3.33 15.84 12.77
C THR A 224 1.97 16.04 13.44
N VAL A 225 1.67 15.19 14.42
CA VAL A 225 0.48 15.24 15.27
C VAL A 225 0.86 15.28 16.75
N VAL A 226 0.01 15.89 17.56
CA VAL A 226 0.08 15.85 19.02
C VAL A 226 -1.22 15.25 19.56
N THR A 227 -1.11 14.04 20.09
CA THR A 227 -2.20 13.31 20.75
C THR A 227 -2.01 13.22 22.27
N SER A 228 -0.80 13.53 22.76
CA SER A 228 -0.42 13.36 24.16
C SER A 228 -1.26 14.22 25.11
N PRO A 229 -1.71 13.67 26.26
CA PRO A 229 -2.50 14.43 27.23
C PRO A 229 -1.71 15.54 27.93
N LEU A 230 -0.38 15.45 27.89
CA LEU A 230 0.57 16.35 28.56
C LEU A 230 1.79 16.55 27.62
N PRO A 231 1.66 17.34 26.55
CA PRO A 231 2.64 17.36 25.45
C PRO A 231 3.87 18.22 25.76
N TYR A 232 4.73 17.77 26.66
CA TYR A 232 5.94 18.49 27.07
C TYR A 232 7.13 18.23 26.14
N GLY A 233 7.65 19.31 25.57
CA GLY A 233 8.79 19.31 24.65
C GLY A 233 8.44 18.79 23.24
N ILE A 234 9.35 19.03 22.29
CA ILE A 234 9.16 18.66 20.87
C ILE A 234 9.02 17.14 20.65
N LYS A 235 9.33 16.32 21.66
CA LYS A 235 9.19 14.85 21.62
C LYS A 235 7.73 14.38 21.54
N SER A 236 6.77 15.21 21.95
CA SER A 236 5.33 14.95 21.80
C SER A 236 4.79 15.24 20.40
N CYS A 237 5.61 15.81 19.50
CA CYS A 237 5.29 15.97 18.08
C CYS A 237 5.64 14.68 17.34
N HIS A 238 4.67 13.82 17.06
CA HIS A 238 4.92 12.55 16.37
C HIS A 238 4.71 12.70 14.86
N PRO A 239 5.65 12.28 14.00
CA PRO A 239 5.47 12.34 12.55
C PRO A 239 4.34 11.41 12.10
N CYS A 240 3.59 11.85 11.08
CA CYS A 240 2.66 10.99 10.39
C CYS A 240 3.40 9.86 9.65
N GLY A 241 2.74 8.70 9.51
CA GLY A 241 3.26 7.59 8.72
C GLY A 241 3.35 7.93 7.22
N PRO A 242 4.02 7.07 6.43
CA PRO A 242 4.26 7.32 5.01
C PRO A 242 2.94 7.51 4.26
N GLY A 243 2.91 8.46 3.32
CA GLY A 243 1.71 8.78 2.52
C GLY A 243 0.60 9.54 3.25
N LEU A 244 0.79 9.91 4.52
CA LEU A 244 -0.15 10.69 5.31
C LEU A 244 0.39 12.10 5.60
N SER A 245 -0.53 13.05 5.79
CA SER A 245 -0.22 14.41 6.22
C SER A 245 -1.18 14.86 7.31
N SER A 246 -0.79 15.89 8.08
CA SER A 246 -1.68 16.52 9.05
C SER A 246 -1.79 18.01 8.78
N THR A 247 -3.01 18.46 8.54
CA THR A 247 -3.36 19.88 8.37
C THR A 247 -3.89 20.51 9.66
N ASN A 248 -4.29 19.69 10.64
CA ASN A 248 -4.87 20.09 11.92
C ASN A 248 -3.95 19.83 13.12
N GLY A 249 -2.79 19.19 12.90
CA GLY A 249 -1.83 18.81 13.94
C GLY A 249 -2.35 17.77 14.95
N TYR A 250 -3.40 17.03 14.59
CA TYR A 250 -4.13 16.12 15.47
C TYR A 250 -4.42 14.76 14.83
N THR A 251 -4.82 14.73 13.55
CA THR A 251 -5.00 13.47 12.78
C THR A 251 -4.09 13.44 11.55
N CYS A 252 -3.59 12.24 11.24
CA CYS A 252 -2.88 11.95 9.99
C CYS A 252 -3.89 11.41 8.97
N ASN A 253 -4.15 12.18 7.92
CA ASN A 253 -5.13 11.86 6.88
C ASN A 253 -4.42 11.70 5.52
N THR A 254 -5.16 11.22 4.51
CA THR A 254 -4.70 11.23 3.11
C THR A 254 -5.76 11.86 2.20
N ASN A 255 -5.33 12.46 1.09
CA ASN A 255 -6.18 13.03 0.04
C ASN A 255 -6.32 12.09 -1.19
N CYS A 256 -5.99 10.80 -1.00
CA CYS A 256 -5.81 9.79 -2.05
C CYS A 256 -4.71 10.07 -3.10
N ILE A 257 -3.91 11.13 -2.95
CA ILE A 257 -2.79 11.44 -3.86
C ILE A 257 -1.50 11.08 -3.13
N PHE A 258 -0.84 10.02 -3.60
CA PHE A 258 0.35 9.45 -2.97
C PHE A 258 1.60 9.72 -3.80
N GLN A 259 2.72 10.05 -3.16
CA GLN A 259 4.01 10.31 -3.81
C GLN A 259 5.12 9.55 -3.07
N GLU A 260 5.86 8.71 -3.78
CA GLU A 260 6.98 7.94 -3.23
C GLU A 260 8.09 7.84 -4.29
N GLY A 261 9.21 8.50 -4.03
CA GLY A 261 10.20 8.83 -5.06
C GLY A 261 9.58 9.72 -6.16
N ASP A 262 9.98 9.50 -7.41
CA ASP A 262 9.44 10.21 -8.58
C ASP A 262 8.03 9.75 -8.99
N SER A 263 7.49 8.70 -8.36
CA SER A 263 6.17 8.14 -8.71
C SER A 263 5.04 8.83 -7.95
N THR A 264 4.11 9.42 -8.68
CA THR A 264 2.84 9.96 -8.16
C THR A 264 1.67 9.06 -8.56
N TYR A 265 0.83 8.69 -7.59
CA TYR A 265 -0.37 7.86 -7.76
C TYR A 265 -1.61 8.68 -7.39
N ASP A 266 -2.69 8.54 -8.16
CA ASP A 266 -3.95 9.27 -7.94
C ASP A 266 -5.11 8.29 -7.74
N LEU A 267 -5.35 7.95 -6.48
CA LEU A 267 -6.29 6.92 -6.06
C LEU A 267 -7.70 7.49 -5.85
N ARG A 268 -7.97 8.76 -6.21
CA ARG A 268 -9.29 9.39 -6.02
C ARG A 268 -10.42 8.68 -6.77
N LYS A 269 -10.13 8.04 -7.90
CA LYS A 269 -11.09 7.21 -8.65
C LYS A 269 -11.49 5.92 -7.90
N LEU A 270 -10.78 5.55 -6.82
CA LEU A 270 -11.08 4.44 -5.90
C LEU A 270 -11.74 4.89 -4.59
N GLN A 271 -12.17 6.15 -4.48
CA GLN A 271 -12.91 6.63 -3.31
C GLN A 271 -14.27 5.93 -3.17
N GLY A 272 -14.73 5.83 -1.93
CA GLY A 272 -16.00 5.21 -1.59
C GLY A 272 -15.95 3.71 -1.29
N THR A 273 -17.08 3.26 -0.76
CA THR A 273 -17.37 1.94 -0.19
C THR A 273 -17.12 0.79 -1.18
N GLN A 274 -16.13 -0.06 -0.90
CA GLN A 274 -16.00 -1.37 -1.56
C GLN A 274 -16.46 -2.51 -0.65
N LEU A 275 -17.07 -3.52 -1.24
CA LEU A 275 -17.51 -4.74 -0.56
C LEU A 275 -16.77 -5.96 -1.13
N VAL A 276 -16.27 -6.83 -0.27
CA VAL A 276 -15.79 -8.17 -0.66
C VAL A 276 -16.38 -9.23 0.25
N LYS A 277 -16.74 -10.36 -0.35
CA LYS A 277 -17.40 -11.50 0.29
C LYS A 277 -16.38 -12.61 0.54
N GLY A 278 -16.31 -13.07 1.79
CA GLY A 278 -15.58 -14.27 2.20
C GLY A 278 -16.20 -15.56 1.67
N ALA A 279 -15.51 -16.67 1.91
CA ALA A 279 -16.05 -17.99 1.58
C ALA A 279 -17.38 -18.29 2.30
N LEU A 280 -18.10 -19.28 1.76
CA LEU A 280 -19.27 -19.85 2.42
C LEU A 280 -18.81 -20.85 3.48
N LEU A 281 -19.17 -20.58 4.72
CA LEU A 281 -18.85 -21.37 5.90
C LEU A 281 -20.14 -21.97 6.50
N PHE A 282 -19.99 -22.92 7.42
CA PHE A 282 -21.10 -23.55 8.13
C PHE A 282 -20.83 -23.56 9.63
N THR A 283 -21.88 -23.32 10.44
CA THR A 283 -21.82 -23.54 11.89
C THR A 283 -21.77 -25.04 12.20
N ALA A 284 -21.39 -25.40 13.43
CA ALA A 284 -21.54 -26.78 13.93
C ALA A 284 -23.00 -27.30 13.88
N SER A 285 -23.98 -26.40 13.81
CA SER A 285 -25.41 -26.68 13.61
C SER A 285 -25.86 -26.69 12.14
N GLY A 286 -24.92 -26.67 11.18
CA GLY A 286 -25.21 -26.75 9.74
C GLY A 286 -25.82 -25.48 9.12
N THR A 287 -25.86 -24.36 9.84
CA THR A 287 -26.32 -23.07 9.27
C THR A 287 -25.18 -22.46 8.46
N GLN A 288 -25.44 -22.23 7.18
CA GLN A 288 -24.53 -21.54 6.28
C GLN A 288 -24.39 -20.05 6.68
N TYR A 289 -23.17 -19.51 6.57
CA TYR A 289 -22.88 -18.09 6.74
C TYR A 289 -21.69 -17.67 5.86
N TYR A 290 -21.38 -16.38 5.81
CA TYR A 290 -20.14 -15.85 5.26
C TYR A 290 -19.77 -14.53 5.93
N HIS A 291 -18.50 -14.13 5.86
CA HIS A 291 -18.10 -12.79 6.27
C HIS A 291 -18.22 -11.81 5.10
N LEU A 292 -18.85 -10.66 5.34
CA LEU A 292 -18.87 -9.53 4.42
C LEU A 292 -17.95 -8.45 4.98
N PHE A 293 -16.96 -8.05 4.18
CA PHE A 293 -16.00 -7.01 4.51
C PHE A 293 -16.38 -5.74 3.76
N ASN A 294 -16.32 -4.60 4.46
CA ASN A 294 -16.60 -3.28 3.93
C ASN A 294 -15.37 -2.38 4.13
N LEU A 295 -14.95 -1.66 3.08
CA LEU A 295 -13.63 -1.01 3.01
C LEU A 295 -13.68 0.37 2.34
N SER A 296 -12.90 1.33 2.86
CA SER A 296 -12.64 2.66 2.27
C SER A 296 -11.15 3.02 2.44
N LEU A 297 -10.47 3.39 1.36
CA LEU A 297 -9.01 3.63 1.38
C LEU A 297 -8.62 4.97 2.02
N CYS A 298 -9.40 6.02 1.80
CA CYS A 298 -9.01 7.41 2.13
C CYS A 298 -9.82 8.02 3.28
N GLY A 299 -10.78 7.29 3.85
CA GLY A 299 -11.53 7.71 5.03
C GLY A 299 -12.65 8.74 4.82
N ASP A 300 -12.95 9.10 3.56
CA ASP A 300 -14.18 9.83 3.22
C ASP A 300 -14.90 9.14 2.05
N PRO A 301 -16.13 8.60 2.25
CA PRO A 301 -16.74 8.34 3.56
C PRO A 301 -16.02 7.22 4.32
N GLN A 302 -16.23 7.17 5.64
CA GLN A 302 -16.00 5.96 6.44
C GLN A 302 -17.06 4.88 6.12
N VAL A 303 -16.75 3.62 6.45
CA VAL A 303 -17.64 2.48 6.22
C VAL A 303 -18.33 2.05 7.50
N THR A 304 -19.63 1.76 7.37
CA THR A 304 -20.48 1.26 8.47
C THR A 304 -20.78 -0.22 8.28
N CYS A 305 -20.69 -0.98 9.36
CA CYS A 305 -21.14 -2.37 9.46
C CYS A 305 -22.22 -2.47 10.55
N GLN A 306 -23.43 -2.90 10.19
CA GLN A 306 -24.60 -2.89 11.07
C GLN A 306 -25.10 -4.31 11.38
N ASN A 307 -25.44 -4.55 12.64
CA ASN A 307 -26.15 -5.74 13.11
C ASN A 307 -27.66 -5.57 12.88
N ASN A 308 -28.32 -6.56 12.30
CA ASN A 308 -29.76 -6.57 12.02
C ASN A 308 -30.47 -7.68 12.83
N VAL A 309 -29.99 -7.95 14.04
CA VAL A 309 -30.54 -8.94 14.98
C VAL A 309 -30.59 -8.36 16.39
N THR A 310 -31.75 -8.46 17.04
CA THR A 310 -31.98 -7.95 18.40
C THR A 310 -31.58 -8.99 19.43
N TYR A 311 -30.40 -8.84 20.04
CA TYR A 311 -30.00 -9.65 21.19
C TYR A 311 -30.75 -9.22 22.45
N ARG A 312 -31.33 -10.19 23.19
CA ARG A 312 -31.87 -9.96 24.55
C ARG A 312 -30.76 -10.01 25.60
N THR A 313 -29.81 -9.08 25.51
CA THR A 313 -28.71 -8.90 26.46
C THR A 313 -28.86 -7.58 27.22
N LEU A 314 -28.54 -7.58 28.51
CA LEU A 314 -28.73 -6.45 29.44
C LEU A 314 -27.67 -5.33 29.29
N SER A 315 -27.19 -5.11 28.06
CA SER A 315 -26.08 -4.20 27.76
C SER A 315 -26.38 -3.43 26.48
N ASP A 316 -26.34 -2.10 26.55
CA ASP A 316 -26.44 -1.21 25.39
C ASP A 316 -25.16 -1.28 24.54
N VAL A 317 -25.06 -2.32 23.71
CA VAL A 317 -24.02 -2.44 22.68
C VAL A 317 -24.53 -1.80 21.40
N ASP A 318 -23.81 -0.81 20.87
CA ASP A 318 -24.18 -0.12 19.63
C ASP A 318 -24.46 -1.11 18.49
N PRO A 319 -25.61 -0.99 17.78
CA PRO A 319 -25.98 -1.94 16.74
C PRO A 319 -25.19 -1.73 15.43
N TRP A 320 -24.23 -0.79 15.38
CA TRP A 320 -23.35 -0.53 14.23
C TRP A 320 -21.92 -0.22 14.66
N VAL A 321 -20.99 -0.40 13.72
CA VAL A 321 -19.57 -0.04 13.83
C VAL A 321 -19.18 0.83 12.64
N THR A 322 -18.50 1.96 12.87
CA THR A 322 -17.98 2.88 11.85
C THR A 322 -16.45 2.87 11.86
N SER A 323 -15.80 2.68 10.70
CA SER A 323 -14.34 2.51 10.58
C SER A 323 -13.84 2.76 9.15
N LEU A 324 -12.58 2.46 8.84
CA LEU A 324 -12.06 2.42 7.46
C LEU A 324 -12.18 1.01 6.85
N VAL A 325 -12.10 -0.03 7.69
CA VAL A 325 -12.36 -1.43 7.34
C VAL A 325 -13.14 -2.11 8.47
N CYS A 326 -14.32 -2.65 8.16
CA CYS A 326 -15.11 -3.47 9.09
C CYS A 326 -15.61 -4.76 8.45
N ARG A 327 -16.09 -5.68 9.30
CA ARG A 327 -16.64 -6.98 8.90
C ARG A 327 -17.90 -7.31 9.67
N SER A 328 -18.96 -7.71 8.96
CA SER A 328 -20.14 -8.36 9.54
C SER A 328 -20.22 -9.84 9.14
N THR A 329 -20.80 -10.67 10.01
CA THR A 329 -21.19 -12.05 9.71
C THR A 329 -22.58 -12.04 9.10
N MET A 330 -22.69 -12.49 7.84
CA MET A 330 -23.95 -12.56 7.09
C MET A 330 -24.46 -14.01 7.06
N VAL A 331 -25.66 -14.21 7.59
CA VAL A 331 -26.41 -15.47 7.48
C VAL A 331 -27.46 -15.31 6.38
N PRO A 332 -27.31 -15.97 5.22
CA PRO A 332 -28.32 -15.93 4.16
C PRO A 332 -29.63 -16.61 4.60
N SER A 333 -30.75 -16.14 4.07
CA SER A 333 -32.05 -16.80 4.25
C SER A 333 -32.01 -18.25 3.73
N ARG A 334 -32.69 -19.15 4.43
CA ARG A 334 -32.90 -20.55 3.99
C ARG A 334 -33.96 -20.67 2.89
N TYR A 335 -34.74 -19.62 2.64
CA TYR A 335 -35.85 -19.60 1.67
C TYR A 335 -35.65 -18.49 0.65
N PRO A 336 -35.59 -18.79 -0.67
CA PRO A 336 -35.43 -17.77 -1.72
C PRO A 336 -36.53 -16.71 -1.78
N THR A 337 -37.67 -16.97 -1.13
CA THR A 337 -38.86 -16.10 -1.09
C THR A 337 -38.82 -15.05 0.01
N GLU A 338 -37.87 -15.11 0.96
CA GLU A 338 -37.71 -14.11 2.01
C GLU A 338 -36.37 -13.37 1.89
N PRO A 339 -36.35 -12.03 1.79
CA PRO A 339 -35.13 -11.25 1.57
C PRO A 339 -34.26 -11.10 2.83
N LEU A 340 -34.61 -11.76 3.94
CA LEU A 340 -34.06 -11.51 5.27
C LEU A 340 -32.66 -12.14 5.45
N THR A 341 -31.64 -11.52 4.88
CA THR A 341 -30.24 -11.79 5.24
C THR A 341 -29.95 -11.18 6.60
N LEU A 342 -29.59 -12.01 7.57
CA LEU A 342 -29.31 -11.56 8.93
C LEU A 342 -27.84 -11.16 9.06
N SER A 343 -27.59 -9.92 9.49
CA SER A 343 -26.25 -9.41 9.79
C SER A 343 -26.02 -9.45 11.30
N THR A 344 -24.88 -9.98 11.75
CA THR A 344 -24.49 -10.05 13.16
C THR A 344 -22.97 -9.92 13.31
N GLN A 345 -22.46 -9.80 14.54
CA GLN A 345 -21.02 -9.78 14.86
C GLN A 345 -20.21 -8.74 14.06
N SER A 346 -20.82 -7.57 13.79
CA SER A 346 -20.15 -6.43 13.17
C SER A 346 -18.97 -5.98 14.03
N MET A 347 -17.80 -5.85 13.42
CA MET A 347 -16.52 -5.67 14.12
C MET A 347 -15.56 -4.80 13.29
N PRO A 348 -14.80 -3.89 13.91
CA PRO A 348 -13.76 -3.14 13.22
C PRO A 348 -12.50 -3.99 12.98
N LEU A 349 -11.84 -3.74 11.85
CA LEU A 349 -10.59 -4.38 11.41
C LEU A 349 -9.51 -3.37 10.97
N GLY A 350 -9.89 -2.11 10.78
CA GLY A 350 -9.01 -0.99 10.52
C GLY A 350 -9.74 0.31 10.79
N ASP A 351 -9.55 0.88 11.98
CA ASP A 351 -10.13 2.17 12.37
C ASP A 351 -9.23 3.33 11.95
N HIS A 352 -7.91 3.09 11.95
CA HIS A 352 -6.89 4.11 11.68
C HIS A 352 -5.93 3.63 10.58
N LEU A 353 -5.76 4.46 9.54
CA LEU A 353 -4.74 4.29 8.52
C LEU A 353 -3.38 4.69 9.12
N ILE A 354 -2.45 3.75 9.16
CA ILE A 354 -1.08 3.91 9.68
C ILE A 354 -0.19 4.56 8.63
N GLY A 355 -0.37 4.18 7.37
CA GLY A 355 0.39 4.69 6.23
C GLY A 355 0.16 3.90 4.96
N VAL A 356 0.67 4.46 3.87
CA VAL A 356 0.70 3.92 2.50
C VAL A 356 2.16 3.91 2.05
N THR A 357 2.65 2.77 1.55
CA THR A 357 4.03 2.64 1.03
C THR A 357 4.18 1.40 0.16
N ARG A 358 5.17 1.41 -0.74
CA ARG A 358 5.67 0.24 -1.48
C ARG A 358 6.46 -0.75 -0.59
N SER A 359 6.80 -0.38 0.64
CA SER A 359 7.42 -1.32 1.59
C SER A 359 6.45 -2.45 1.96
N THR A 360 6.90 -3.70 1.88
CA THR A 360 6.11 -4.89 2.28
C THR A 360 5.99 -5.09 3.80
N HIS A 361 6.48 -4.13 4.60
CA HIS A 361 6.34 -4.10 6.05
C HIS A 361 6.23 -2.66 6.58
N LEU A 362 5.38 -2.45 7.59
CA LEU A 362 5.23 -1.17 8.31
C LEU A 362 4.69 -1.43 9.73
N GLY A 363 5.25 -0.79 10.76
CA GLY A 363 4.70 -0.84 12.13
C GLY A 363 4.62 -2.24 12.77
N GLY A 364 5.42 -3.20 12.30
CA GLY A 364 5.35 -4.62 12.71
C GLY A 364 4.43 -5.48 11.82
N ILE A 365 3.49 -4.86 11.10
CA ILE A 365 2.58 -5.52 10.15
C ILE A 365 3.35 -5.85 8.86
N LYS A 366 3.02 -6.98 8.24
CA LYS A 366 3.68 -7.51 7.03
C LYS A 366 2.65 -7.88 5.98
N VAL A 367 2.96 -7.66 4.70
CA VAL A 367 2.16 -8.18 3.58
C VAL A 367 2.24 -9.70 3.56
N MET A 368 1.11 -10.39 3.34
CA MET A 368 1.10 -11.84 3.19
C MET A 368 1.95 -12.27 1.98
N GLU A 369 2.77 -13.33 2.14
CA GLU A 369 3.67 -13.83 1.10
C GLU A 369 2.96 -14.18 -0.24
N GLU A 370 1.69 -14.57 -0.21
CA GLU A 370 0.89 -14.84 -1.42
C GLU A 370 0.67 -13.57 -2.27
N PHE A 371 0.62 -12.40 -1.62
CA PHE A 371 0.40 -11.11 -2.27
C PHE A 371 1.70 -10.38 -2.61
N LYS A 372 2.87 -10.85 -2.16
CA LYS A 372 4.16 -10.28 -2.61
C LYS A 372 4.49 -10.78 -4.02
N SER A 373 4.40 -9.88 -5.00
CA SER A 373 4.85 -10.20 -6.36
C SER A 373 6.37 -10.30 -6.42
N LYS A 374 6.90 -11.29 -7.16
CA LYS A 374 8.32 -11.28 -7.55
C LYS A 374 8.61 -10.34 -8.73
N ASN A 375 7.56 -9.88 -9.42
CA ASN A 375 7.66 -9.14 -10.69
C ASN A 375 7.05 -7.72 -10.62
N SER A 376 6.36 -7.36 -9.53
CA SER A 376 5.86 -6.00 -9.29
C SER A 376 6.57 -5.42 -8.08
N THR A 377 7.37 -4.38 -8.31
CA THR A 377 8.00 -3.54 -7.28
C THR A 377 7.14 -2.34 -6.90
N ASP A 378 6.01 -2.15 -7.59
CA ASP A 378 5.25 -0.89 -7.66
C ASP A 378 3.83 -1.02 -7.07
N ASP A 379 3.54 -2.17 -6.46
CA ASP A 379 2.35 -2.38 -5.62
C ASP A 379 2.36 -1.41 -4.43
N LEU A 380 1.19 -0.88 -4.06
CA LEU A 380 1.02 -0.01 -2.89
C LEU A 380 0.35 -0.76 -1.74
N HIS A 381 0.95 -0.72 -0.56
CA HIS A 381 0.39 -1.35 0.63
C HIS A 381 -0.17 -0.29 1.58
N PHE A 382 -1.49 -0.34 1.82
CA PHE A 382 -2.20 0.40 2.84
C PHE A 382 -2.23 -0.42 4.13
N TYR A 383 -1.76 0.16 5.22
CA TYR A 383 -1.71 -0.48 6.54
C TYR A 383 -2.69 0.17 7.51
N PHE A 384 -3.61 -0.59 8.08
CA PHE A 384 -4.59 -0.13 9.05
C PHE A 384 -4.44 -0.85 10.39
N SER A 385 -4.77 -0.16 11.49
CA SER A 385 -4.83 -0.72 12.84
C SER A 385 -6.21 -0.52 13.46
N THR A 386 -6.62 -1.53 14.23
CA THR A 386 -7.69 -1.48 15.23
C THR A 386 -7.05 -1.93 16.56
N PRO A 387 -6.57 -1.02 17.42
CA PRO A 387 -5.77 -1.36 18.60
C PRO A 387 -6.60 -1.91 19.79
N MET A 388 -7.70 -2.61 19.49
CA MET A 388 -8.58 -3.22 20.49
C MET A 388 -8.04 -4.60 20.88
N SER A 389 -7.23 -4.63 21.93
CA SER A 389 -6.71 -5.85 22.55
C SER A 389 -7.84 -6.83 22.92
N THR A 390 -7.63 -8.11 22.66
CA THR A 390 -8.54 -9.23 23.02
C THR A 390 -7.71 -10.45 23.43
N PRO A 391 -8.29 -11.45 24.14
CA PRO A 391 -7.56 -12.65 24.55
C PRO A 391 -6.91 -13.44 23.41
N SER A 392 -7.45 -13.35 22.19
CA SER A 392 -6.88 -13.97 20.98
C SER A 392 -5.89 -13.07 20.23
N CYS A 393 -6.08 -11.76 20.29
CA CYS A 393 -5.26 -10.76 19.59
C CYS A 393 -4.80 -9.69 20.60
N PRO A 394 -3.68 -9.91 21.32
CA PRO A 394 -3.25 -9.02 22.41
C PRO A 394 -2.83 -7.64 21.92
N ASP A 395 -2.20 -7.54 20.75
CA ASP A 395 -1.73 -6.28 20.14
C ASP A 395 -2.82 -5.57 19.30
N GLY A 396 -4.07 -6.05 19.37
CA GLY A 396 -5.18 -5.59 18.52
C GLY A 396 -5.24 -6.32 17.18
N ARG A 397 -5.90 -5.71 16.19
CA ARG A 397 -6.04 -6.24 14.82
C ARG A 397 -5.38 -5.32 13.81
N SER A 398 -4.91 -5.89 12.72
CA SER A 398 -4.36 -5.15 11.59
C SER A 398 -5.02 -5.56 10.27
N THR A 399 -5.13 -4.61 9.36
CA THR A 399 -5.53 -4.87 7.97
C THR A 399 -4.45 -4.35 7.02
N THR A 400 -4.10 -5.15 6.01
CA THR A 400 -3.24 -4.75 4.89
C THR A 400 -4.02 -4.85 3.59
N ILE A 401 -4.22 -3.74 2.88
CA ILE A 401 -4.78 -3.75 1.52
C ILE A 401 -3.63 -3.49 0.54
N THR A 402 -3.37 -4.45 -0.34
CA THR A 402 -2.37 -4.34 -1.41
C THR A 402 -3.05 -3.94 -2.70
N LEU A 403 -2.81 -2.71 -3.17
CA LEU A 403 -3.18 -2.29 -4.51
C LEU A 403 -2.13 -2.76 -5.52
N ARG A 404 -2.57 -3.35 -6.62
CA ARG A 404 -1.71 -3.76 -7.74
C ARG A 404 -2.20 -3.14 -9.04
N CYS A 405 -1.28 -2.48 -9.75
CA CYS A 405 -1.50 -2.00 -11.11
C CYS A 405 -1.90 -3.15 -12.03
N ASP A 406 -3.04 -3.01 -12.71
CA ASP A 406 -3.47 -3.90 -13.79
C ASP A 406 -4.34 -3.10 -14.79
N PRO A 407 -3.78 -2.60 -15.91
CA PRO A 407 -4.51 -1.78 -16.87
C PRO A 407 -5.57 -2.54 -17.68
N SER A 408 -5.58 -3.88 -17.61
CA SER A 408 -6.62 -4.69 -18.27
C SER A 408 -7.97 -4.62 -17.51
N MET A 409 -7.92 -4.27 -16.22
CA MET A 409 -9.07 -4.20 -15.34
C MET A 409 -9.94 -2.97 -15.61
N LYS A 410 -11.26 -3.17 -15.72
CA LYS A 410 -12.25 -2.11 -15.96
C LYS A 410 -12.95 -1.68 -14.68
N GLY A 411 -13.35 -0.40 -14.62
CA GLY A 411 -13.99 0.19 -13.45
C GLY A 411 -13.08 0.15 -12.22
N ASN A 412 -13.65 -0.10 -11.04
CA ASN A 412 -12.88 -0.19 -9.80
C ASN A 412 -11.88 -1.36 -9.78
N GLY A 413 -11.98 -2.32 -10.69
CA GLY A 413 -11.14 -3.52 -10.74
C GLY A 413 -11.70 -4.67 -9.89
N LEU A 414 -10.82 -5.54 -9.38
CA LEU A 414 -11.17 -6.74 -8.64
C LEU A 414 -10.47 -6.77 -7.27
N LEU A 415 -11.27 -6.89 -6.21
CA LEU A 415 -10.83 -7.06 -4.83
C LEU A 415 -10.95 -8.55 -4.43
N THR A 416 -9.85 -9.16 -4.00
CA THR A 416 -9.73 -10.60 -3.70
C THR A 416 -9.13 -10.87 -2.33
N LEU A 417 -9.61 -11.92 -1.67
CA LEU A 417 -9.02 -12.50 -0.46
C LEU A 417 -7.93 -13.53 -0.83
N PRO A 418 -7.03 -13.91 0.10
CA PRO A 418 -5.99 -14.90 -0.15
C PRO A 418 -6.57 -16.30 -0.34
N VAL A 419 -6.04 -17.06 -1.30
CA VAL A 419 -6.46 -18.44 -1.57
C VAL A 419 -6.15 -19.36 -0.40
N LYS A 420 -5.04 -19.12 0.32
CA LYS A 420 -4.69 -19.87 1.54
C LYS A 420 -5.61 -19.60 2.73
N CYS A 421 -6.22 -18.42 2.80
CA CYS A 421 -6.92 -17.92 3.98
C CYS A 421 -8.21 -17.20 3.54
N PRO A 422 -9.28 -17.95 3.23
CA PRO A 422 -10.43 -17.49 2.46
C PRO A 422 -11.37 -16.50 3.19
N ASP A 423 -11.10 -16.23 4.47
CA ASP A 423 -11.73 -15.15 5.26
C ASP A 423 -10.81 -13.92 5.41
N GLY A 424 -9.79 -13.78 4.56
CA GLY A 424 -8.82 -12.69 4.59
C GLY A 424 -7.74 -12.82 5.68
N THR A 425 -7.93 -13.69 6.67
CA THR A 425 -7.04 -13.88 7.83
C THR A 425 -6.68 -15.35 8.05
N CYS A 426 -5.48 -15.59 8.56
CA CYS A 426 -4.97 -16.93 8.91
C CYS A 426 -4.83 -17.15 10.43
N ASP A 427 -4.80 -16.07 11.20
CA ASP A 427 -4.55 -16.00 12.65
C ASP A 427 -5.75 -15.42 13.44
N GLY A 428 -6.72 -14.80 12.75
CA GLY A 428 -7.85 -14.09 13.35
C GLY A 428 -7.57 -12.63 13.72
N CYS A 429 -6.35 -12.14 13.48
CA CYS A 429 -5.84 -10.84 13.94
C CYS A 429 -5.29 -9.99 12.78
N SER A 430 -4.66 -10.62 11.79
CA SER A 430 -4.05 -10.02 10.61
C SER A 430 -4.91 -10.31 9.38
N PHE A 431 -5.46 -9.26 8.77
CA PHE A 431 -6.35 -9.35 7.60
C PHE A 431 -5.66 -8.81 6.36
N HIS A 432 -5.81 -9.49 5.23
CA HIS A 432 -5.10 -9.18 3.99
C HIS A 432 -6.04 -9.19 2.79
N PHE A 433 -5.94 -8.15 1.97
CA PHE A 433 -6.73 -7.98 0.74
C PHE A 433 -5.80 -7.62 -0.43
N LEU A 434 -6.07 -8.16 -1.61
CA LEU A 434 -5.40 -7.79 -2.87
C LEU A 434 -6.42 -7.14 -3.80
N TRP A 435 -6.13 -5.93 -4.28
CA TRP A 435 -6.98 -5.17 -5.18
C TRP A 435 -6.24 -4.91 -6.48
N LYS A 436 -6.62 -5.61 -7.55
CA LYS A 436 -6.08 -5.40 -8.91
C LYS A 436 -6.92 -4.36 -9.63
N THR A 437 -6.33 -3.26 -10.06
CA THR A 437 -7.08 -2.16 -10.71
C THR A 437 -6.17 -1.25 -11.52
N MET A 438 -6.70 -0.69 -12.61
CA MET A 438 -5.96 0.27 -13.44
C MET A 438 -5.59 1.54 -12.66
N TYR A 439 -6.41 1.93 -11.68
CA TYR A 439 -6.18 3.11 -10.84
C TYR A 439 -5.05 2.94 -9.81
N ALA A 440 -4.49 1.75 -9.65
CA ALA A 440 -3.31 1.50 -8.81
C ALA A 440 -1.98 1.74 -9.53
N CYS A 441 -2.00 1.98 -10.85
CA CYS A 441 -0.81 2.32 -11.62
C CYS A 441 -0.34 3.76 -11.33
N ARG A 442 0.97 4.02 -11.40
CA ARG A 442 1.52 5.38 -11.29
C ARG A 442 1.02 6.27 -12.44
N ARG A 443 0.96 7.59 -12.24
CA ARG A 443 0.78 8.53 -13.36
C ARG A 443 2.00 8.50 -14.28
N CYS A 444 1.79 8.56 -15.59
CA CYS A 444 2.87 8.65 -16.57
C CYS A 444 3.58 10.01 -16.49
N SER A 445 4.91 10.00 -16.49
CA SER A 445 5.77 11.17 -16.60
C SER A 445 6.09 11.49 -18.06
N MET A 446 6.56 12.70 -18.35
CA MET A 446 6.85 13.14 -19.73
C MET A 446 7.89 12.29 -20.48
N GLY A 447 8.75 11.55 -19.75
CA GLY A 447 9.72 10.61 -20.34
C GLY A 447 9.17 9.21 -20.65
N ASP A 448 7.99 8.85 -20.14
CA ASP A 448 7.40 7.51 -20.34
C ASP A 448 6.71 7.37 -21.71
N TYR A 449 6.23 8.48 -22.30
CA TYR A 449 5.35 8.43 -23.48
C TYR A 449 6.05 7.99 -24.76
N LYS A 450 5.56 6.91 -25.38
CA LYS A 450 6.00 6.46 -26.70
C LYS A 450 5.25 7.22 -27.79
N ALA A 451 5.90 8.22 -28.37
CA ALA A 451 5.37 9.00 -29.50
C ALA A 451 5.35 8.17 -30.80
N VAL A 452 4.14 7.84 -31.28
CA VAL A 452 3.89 7.23 -32.59
C VAL A 452 3.52 8.34 -33.57
N LYS A 453 4.29 8.46 -34.65
CA LYS A 453 4.04 9.45 -35.71
C LYS A 453 3.11 8.84 -36.77
N GLY A 454 1.98 9.49 -37.02
CA GLY A 454 1.08 9.15 -38.12
C GLY A 454 1.62 9.57 -39.49
N GLU A 455 0.81 9.47 -40.52
CA GLU A 455 1.16 9.92 -41.87
C GLU A 455 1.22 11.45 -41.97
N CYS A 456 1.93 11.96 -42.97
CA CYS A 456 1.98 13.40 -43.28
C CYS A 456 0.98 13.70 -44.39
N VAL A 457 -0.09 14.43 -44.09
CA VAL A 457 -1.17 14.77 -45.03
C VAL A 457 -1.30 16.28 -45.09
N GLY A 458 -1.20 16.86 -46.30
CA GLY A 458 -1.33 18.31 -46.50
C GLY A 458 -0.29 19.16 -45.74
N GLY A 459 0.87 18.60 -45.40
CA GLY A 459 1.90 19.28 -44.59
C GLY A 459 1.65 19.25 -43.07
N THR A 460 0.68 18.47 -42.60
CA THR A 460 0.43 18.23 -41.16
C THR A 460 0.54 16.73 -40.84
N GLN A 461 1.14 16.39 -39.71
CA GLN A 461 1.33 15.03 -39.21
C GLN A 461 0.88 14.97 -37.75
N ASP A 462 0.00 14.03 -37.43
CA ASP A 462 -0.42 13.80 -36.05
C ASP A 462 0.55 12.87 -35.32
N ILE A 463 0.96 13.26 -34.11
CA ILE A 463 1.72 12.41 -33.19
C ILE A 463 0.77 11.91 -32.12
N HIS A 464 0.53 10.59 -32.08
CA HIS A 464 -0.17 9.93 -30.99
C HIS A 464 0.81 9.57 -29.87
N TYR A 465 0.40 9.74 -28.62
CA TYR A 465 1.19 9.32 -27.47
C TYR A 465 0.61 8.04 -26.88
N LEU A 466 1.36 6.94 -26.94
CA LEU A 466 1.00 5.70 -26.27
C LEU A 466 1.68 5.65 -24.89
N PRO A 467 0.93 5.46 -23.78
CA PRO A 467 1.53 5.13 -22.51
C PRO A 467 2.12 3.71 -22.54
N PRO A 468 3.21 3.44 -21.80
CA PRO A 468 3.64 2.07 -21.51
C PRO A 468 2.61 1.37 -20.60
N GLY A 469 2.68 0.04 -20.53
CA GLY A 469 1.68 -0.79 -19.83
C GLY A 469 1.61 -0.65 -18.31
N ASP A 470 2.40 0.23 -17.71
CA ASP A 470 2.61 0.30 -16.25
C ASP A 470 2.20 1.66 -15.65
N CYS A 471 1.59 2.57 -16.45
CA CYS A 471 1.18 3.89 -15.97
C CYS A 471 -0.14 4.41 -16.57
N LEU A 472 -0.83 5.28 -15.83
CA LEU A 472 -2.02 5.99 -16.28
C LEU A 472 -1.68 7.34 -16.92
N MET A 473 -2.23 7.58 -18.10
CA MET A 473 -2.22 8.87 -18.79
C MET A 473 -3.23 9.84 -18.14
N PRO A 474 -2.91 11.14 -17.99
CA PRO A 474 -3.87 12.12 -17.45
C PRO A 474 -5.06 12.38 -18.38
N ASP A 475 -6.27 12.47 -17.80
CA ASP A 475 -7.54 12.74 -18.51
C ASP A 475 -7.50 14.01 -19.41
N GLU A 476 -6.63 14.98 -19.10
CA GLU A 476 -6.52 16.29 -19.76
C GLU A 476 -5.52 16.33 -20.94
N MET A 477 -4.74 15.27 -21.15
CA MET A 477 -3.67 15.28 -22.15
C MET A 477 -4.21 14.89 -23.55
N PRO A 478 -4.07 15.73 -24.59
CA PRO A 478 -4.67 15.46 -25.89
C PRO A 478 -4.07 14.18 -26.53
N PRO A 479 -4.89 13.26 -27.06
CA PRO A 479 -4.45 11.95 -27.53
C PRO A 479 -3.59 12.01 -28.81
N SER A 480 -3.64 13.15 -29.52
CA SER A 480 -2.70 13.50 -30.57
C SER A 480 -2.24 14.95 -30.47
N LYS A 481 -1.03 15.21 -30.97
CA LYS A 481 -0.51 16.56 -31.22
C LYS A 481 -0.15 16.68 -32.69
N SER A 482 -0.84 17.55 -33.41
CA SER A 482 -0.50 17.90 -34.79
C SER A 482 0.80 18.70 -34.85
N ILE A 483 1.70 18.31 -35.74
CA ILE A 483 2.93 19.02 -36.08
C ILE A 483 2.99 19.30 -37.58
N LYS A 484 3.76 20.31 -37.99
CA LYS A 484 4.06 20.54 -39.40
C LYS A 484 5.07 19.52 -39.89
N CYS A 485 4.83 18.98 -41.08
CA CYS A 485 5.70 18.03 -41.78
C CYS A 485 5.83 18.44 -43.25
N LEU A 486 6.81 17.89 -43.98
CA LEU A 486 7.14 18.36 -45.32
C LEU A 486 7.06 17.22 -46.35
N THR A 487 5.90 17.08 -47.00
CA THR A 487 5.67 16.17 -48.15
C THR A 487 6.11 16.77 -49.49
N GLU A 488 7.27 17.44 -49.51
CA GLU A 488 7.93 17.78 -50.77
C GLU A 488 8.80 16.61 -51.22
N ILE A 489 8.36 15.90 -52.27
CA ILE A 489 9.21 14.93 -52.96
C ILE A 489 10.47 15.70 -53.44
N PRO A 490 11.68 15.28 -53.05
CA PRO A 490 12.89 16.05 -53.34
C PRO A 490 13.04 16.36 -54.83
N PHE A 491 13.44 17.61 -55.14
CA PHE A 491 13.54 18.10 -56.52
C PHE A 491 14.39 17.18 -57.42
N TYR A 492 15.45 16.58 -56.88
CA TYR A 492 16.28 15.63 -57.64
C TYR A 492 15.51 14.37 -58.09
N ILE A 493 14.55 13.86 -57.30
CA ILE A 493 13.72 12.70 -57.70
C ILE A 493 12.76 13.12 -58.83
N LYS A 494 12.15 14.30 -58.73
CA LYS A 494 11.29 14.86 -59.80
C LYS A 494 12.08 14.99 -61.11
N VAL A 495 13.31 15.49 -61.06
CA VAL A 495 14.21 15.60 -62.23
C VAL A 495 14.63 14.24 -62.79
N ILE A 496 14.98 13.27 -61.94
CA ILE A 496 15.36 11.91 -62.37
C ILE A 496 14.22 11.25 -63.14
N ILE A 497 13.00 11.28 -62.63
CA ILE A 497 11.82 10.68 -63.28
C ILE A 497 11.60 11.30 -64.68
N ILE A 498 11.66 12.63 -64.80
CA ILE A 498 11.50 13.33 -66.09
C ILE A 498 12.62 12.90 -67.06
N SER A 499 13.88 12.85 -66.60
CA SER A 499 15.02 12.48 -67.44
C SER A 499 14.91 11.04 -67.98
N ALA A 500 14.46 10.09 -67.16
CA ALA A 500 14.25 8.69 -67.54
C ALA A 500 13.14 8.56 -68.60
N ILE A 501 12.02 9.28 -68.44
CA ILE A 501 10.93 9.31 -69.42
C ILE A 501 11.41 9.88 -70.76
N THR A 502 12.16 10.99 -70.76
CA THR A 502 12.69 11.58 -72.01
C THR A 502 13.69 10.66 -72.70
N LEU A 503 14.58 10.01 -71.95
CA LEU A 503 15.57 9.07 -72.50
C LEU A 503 14.90 7.84 -73.12
N GLY A 504 13.89 7.27 -72.44
CA GLY A 504 13.10 6.17 -72.98
C GLY A 504 12.37 6.54 -74.27
N PHE A 505 11.81 7.74 -74.36
CA PHE A 505 11.14 8.23 -75.57
C PHE A 505 12.12 8.41 -76.74
N ILE A 506 13.32 8.93 -76.47
CA ILE A 506 14.41 9.05 -77.47
C ILE A 506 14.83 7.66 -77.97
N LEU A 507 15.03 6.68 -77.08
CA LEU A 507 15.38 5.31 -77.46
C LEU A 507 14.30 4.65 -78.33
N CYS A 508 13.01 4.87 -78.02
CA CYS A 508 11.91 4.41 -78.88
C CYS A 508 11.92 5.06 -80.27
N LEU A 509 12.24 6.36 -80.38
CA LEU A 509 12.39 7.05 -81.68
C LEU A 509 13.61 6.54 -82.47
N VAL A 510 14.72 6.24 -81.80
CA VAL A 510 15.91 5.60 -82.41
C VAL A 510 15.54 4.21 -82.94
N MET A 511 14.88 3.37 -82.13
CA MET A 511 14.42 2.04 -82.56
C MET A 511 13.44 2.11 -83.75
N ALA A 512 12.46 3.03 -83.73
CA ALA A 512 11.52 3.22 -84.82
C ALA A 512 12.18 3.73 -86.11
N SER A 513 13.18 4.60 -86.01
CA SER A 513 13.93 5.10 -87.17
C SER A 513 14.91 4.08 -87.74
N LEU A 514 15.53 3.24 -86.89
CA LEU A 514 16.27 2.04 -87.31
C LEU A 514 15.35 1.04 -88.01
N TRP A 515 14.14 0.78 -87.49
CA TRP A 515 13.13 -0.05 -88.16
C TRP A 515 12.76 0.49 -89.55
N LYS A 516 12.53 1.80 -89.69
CA LYS A 516 12.28 2.46 -90.99
C LYS A 516 13.48 2.31 -91.95
N LYS A 517 14.73 2.50 -91.46
CA LYS A 517 15.94 2.29 -92.28
C LYS A 517 16.10 0.83 -92.72
N ASN A 518 15.87 -0.13 -91.83
CA ASN A 518 16.01 -1.56 -92.12
C ASN A 518 14.92 -2.05 -93.11
N LYS A 519 13.68 -1.55 -93.00
CA LYS A 519 12.62 -1.79 -94.00
C LYS A 519 12.99 -1.20 -95.38
N LYS A 520 13.66 -0.03 -95.43
CA LYS A 520 14.19 0.58 -96.66
C LYS A 520 15.35 -0.23 -97.29
N LEU A 521 16.16 -0.91 -96.47
CA LEU A 521 17.20 -1.83 -96.94
C LEU A 521 16.60 -3.10 -97.57
N ARG A 522 15.65 -3.77 -96.90
CA ARG A 522 14.96 -4.95 -97.47
C ARG A 522 14.32 -4.65 -98.83
N TYR A 523 13.73 -3.46 -99.00
CA TYR A 523 13.17 -3.04 -100.30
C TYR A 523 14.23 -2.87 -101.41
N LYS A 524 15.48 -2.50 -101.08
CA LYS A 524 16.59 -2.46 -102.05
C LYS A 524 17.10 -3.85 -102.41
N TYR A 525 17.32 -4.73 -101.43
CA TYR A 525 17.80 -6.10 -101.70
C TYR A 525 16.80 -6.92 -102.54
N MET A 526 15.50 -6.80 -102.25
CA MET A 526 14.46 -7.51 -103.01
C MET A 526 14.40 -7.08 -104.49
N LYS A 527 14.86 -5.87 -104.84
CA LYS A 527 14.92 -5.38 -106.23
C LYS A 527 16.19 -5.81 -106.99
N LEU A 528 17.19 -6.37 -106.31
CA LEU A 528 18.39 -6.94 -106.94
C LEU A 528 18.23 -8.44 -107.24
N VAL A 529 17.59 -9.20 -106.34
CA VAL A 529 17.34 -10.64 -106.50
C VAL A 529 16.40 -10.96 -107.68
N GLN A 530 15.61 -9.99 -108.15
CA GLN A 530 14.66 -10.18 -109.24
C GLN A 530 15.27 -9.96 -110.65
N ASN A 531 16.58 -9.67 -110.74
CA ASN A 531 17.25 -9.26 -111.99
C ASN A 531 18.45 -10.14 -112.38
N SER A 532 18.63 -11.30 -111.72
CA SER A 532 19.85 -12.13 -111.79
C SER A 532 19.60 -13.63 -112.05
N SER A 533 18.55 -13.99 -112.78
CA SER A 533 18.29 -15.37 -113.22
C SER A 533 17.84 -15.39 -114.68
N GLY A 534 18.79 -15.57 -115.61
CA GLY A 534 18.48 -15.54 -117.05
C GLY A 534 19.67 -15.84 -117.97
N LYS A 535 19.84 -17.14 -118.28
CA LYS A 535 20.75 -17.76 -119.26
C LYS A 535 22.26 -17.82 -118.97
N GLU A 536 22.79 -19.00 -119.27
CA GLU A 536 24.19 -19.37 -119.44
C GLU A 536 24.64 -19.08 -120.90
N GLY A 537 25.95 -19.06 -121.19
CA GLY A 537 26.43 -19.04 -122.58
C GLY A 537 27.89 -18.61 -122.81
N GLU A 538 28.80 -19.58 -122.80
CA GLU A 538 30.11 -19.59 -123.50
C GLU A 538 31.24 -18.62 -123.07
N LEU A 539 32.43 -18.90 -123.62
CA LEU A 539 33.80 -18.46 -123.26
C LEU A 539 34.54 -18.04 -124.57
N PRO A 540 35.86 -17.71 -124.62
CA PRO A 540 36.85 -17.40 -123.58
C PRO A 540 37.62 -16.07 -123.80
N ALA A 541 38.43 -15.66 -122.82
CA ALA A 541 39.75 -15.01 -123.01
C ALA A 541 40.55 -15.10 -121.69
N ALA A 542 41.88 -15.06 -121.73
CA ALA A 542 42.73 -15.21 -120.54
C ALA A 542 44.03 -14.41 -120.64
N GLU A 543 44.49 -13.87 -119.50
CA GLU A 543 45.87 -13.48 -119.13
C GLU A 543 45.84 -12.75 -117.75
N SER A 544 46.90 -12.55 -116.96
CA SER A 544 48.03 -13.40 -116.55
C SER A 544 48.92 -12.62 -115.56
N CYS A 545 49.05 -13.06 -114.29
CA CYS A 545 50.00 -12.54 -113.28
C CYS A 545 49.85 -11.03 -112.89
N ALA A 546 50.47 -10.45 -111.84
CA ALA A 546 51.40 -10.97 -110.81
C ALA A 546 51.24 -10.24 -109.44
N LEU A 547 51.91 -10.79 -108.41
CA LEU A 547 52.72 -10.17 -107.32
C LEU A 547 52.86 -8.62 -107.27
N GLN A 548 53.10 -7.89 -106.14
CA GLN A 548 53.26 -8.19 -104.69
C GLN A 548 53.50 -6.84 -103.90
N ASP A 549 53.56 -6.85 -102.55
CA ASP A 549 53.96 -5.75 -101.61
C ASP A 549 52.98 -4.54 -101.49
N GLY A 550 53.03 -3.62 -100.51
CA GLY A 550 53.92 -3.40 -99.35
C GLY A 550 53.34 -2.35 -98.36
N ASP A 551 54.14 -1.87 -97.39
CA ASP A 551 53.71 -1.12 -96.18
C ASP A 551 53.72 0.45 -96.25
N ASP A 552 52.96 1.09 -95.32
CA ASP A 552 53.19 2.35 -94.53
C ASP A 552 53.36 3.81 -95.11
N ASP A 553 53.14 4.79 -94.19
CA ASP A 553 53.45 6.27 -94.09
C ASP A 553 52.83 7.31 -95.10
N ASP A 554 52.48 8.60 -94.84
CA ASP A 554 52.65 9.69 -93.78
C ASP A 554 53.95 10.55 -93.86
N GLU A 555 54.08 11.86 -93.51
CA GLU A 555 53.19 12.92 -92.95
C GLU A 555 52.32 13.65 -94.04
N GLU A 556 52.04 14.96 -94.17
CA GLU A 556 52.58 16.30 -93.74
C GLU A 556 51.40 17.34 -93.65
N VAL A 557 51.47 18.58 -93.09
CA VAL A 557 52.17 19.20 -91.94
C VAL A 557 51.66 20.66 -91.77
N GLN A 558 51.70 21.25 -90.55
CA GLN A 558 51.93 22.71 -90.37
C GLN A 558 52.38 23.10 -88.94
N PHE A 559 53.04 24.25 -88.78
CA PHE A 559 54.12 24.43 -87.79
C PHE A 559 54.02 25.68 -86.87
N SER A 560 54.42 25.51 -85.59
CA SER A 560 55.11 26.53 -84.73
C SER A 560 54.26 27.71 -84.14
N GLN A 561 54.64 28.43 -83.04
CA GLN A 561 55.94 28.48 -82.32
C GLN A 561 55.93 29.05 -80.86
N LYS A 562 56.55 28.32 -79.87
CA LYS A 562 57.30 28.77 -78.63
C LYS A 562 56.53 29.57 -77.52
N LYS A 563 56.98 29.72 -76.24
CA LYS A 563 58.22 29.35 -75.48
C LYS A 563 58.03 29.35 -73.92
N SER A 564 58.68 28.44 -73.17
CA SER A 564 59.31 28.56 -71.80
C SER A 564 58.51 29.04 -70.54
N SER A 565 58.86 28.73 -69.27
CA SER A 565 59.81 27.77 -68.65
C SER A 565 59.51 27.50 -67.14
N HIS A 566 60.07 26.40 -66.56
CA HIS A 566 60.20 26.06 -65.11
C HIS A 566 58.93 25.82 -64.25
N GLY A 567 58.87 24.84 -63.32
CA GLY A 567 59.78 23.70 -63.10
C GLY A 567 59.57 22.85 -61.81
N ILE A 568 60.15 21.63 -61.82
CA ILE A 568 60.86 20.94 -60.69
C ILE A 568 60.09 20.11 -59.61
N LYS A 569 60.19 18.76 -59.76
CA LYS A 569 60.51 17.66 -58.77
C LYS A 569 59.59 17.41 -57.53
N GLN A 570 59.53 16.23 -56.85
CA GLN A 570 60.01 14.82 -56.96
C GLN A 570 59.04 13.94 -56.09
N GLY A 571 58.90 12.60 -56.13
CA GLY A 571 59.85 11.46 -56.12
C GLY A 571 60.06 10.94 -54.67
N ILE A 572 59.71 9.71 -54.24
CA ILE A 572 60.46 8.41 -54.30
C ILE A 572 59.69 7.39 -53.38
N PHE A 573 59.32 6.13 -53.75
CA PHE A 573 60.06 4.83 -53.76
C PHE A 573 60.41 4.24 -52.34
N ASN A 574 60.48 2.92 -52.02
CA ASN A 574 60.33 1.62 -52.74
C ASN A 574 60.25 0.36 -51.78
N ARG A 575 59.60 -0.77 -52.20
CA ARG A 575 59.84 -2.24 -51.89
C ARG A 575 59.97 -2.78 -50.41
N MET A 576 59.89 -4.10 -50.05
CA MET A 576 59.77 -5.41 -50.77
C MET A 576 59.18 -6.60 -49.91
N GLN A 577 58.50 -7.59 -50.54
CA GLN A 577 58.36 -9.06 -50.26
C GLN A 577 57.97 -9.63 -48.84
N GLY A 578 57.35 -10.82 -48.70
CA GLY A 578 56.76 -11.79 -49.66
C GLY A 578 56.33 -13.18 -49.07
N LEU A 579 55.51 -13.96 -49.80
CA LEU A 579 55.00 -15.36 -49.55
C LEU A 579 54.09 -15.58 -48.29
N GLY A 580 53.10 -16.50 -48.25
CA GLY A 580 52.46 -17.32 -49.30
C GLY A 580 51.51 -18.47 -48.79
N THR A 581 50.55 -18.89 -49.64
CA THR A 581 49.71 -20.14 -49.63
C THR A 581 48.40 -20.26 -48.80
N LYS A 582 47.37 -20.85 -49.46
CA LYS A 582 46.07 -21.46 -48.98
C LYS A 582 45.06 -20.59 -48.20
N GLY A 583 43.73 -20.69 -48.40
CA GLY A 583 42.92 -21.39 -49.43
C GLY A 583 41.45 -21.68 -48.99
N HIS A 584 40.48 -21.60 -49.92
CA HIS A 584 39.02 -21.88 -49.75
C HIS A 584 38.21 -20.98 -48.76
N ASP A 585 36.89 -20.79 -48.90
CA ASP A 585 36.02 -20.83 -50.09
C ASP A 585 34.79 -19.91 -49.94
N ARG A 586 34.21 -19.49 -51.08
CA ARG A 586 32.80 -19.13 -51.40
C ARG A 586 31.84 -18.38 -50.44
N SER A 587 31.07 -17.50 -51.09
CA SER A 587 29.74 -16.95 -50.74
C SER A 587 28.61 -18.03 -50.81
N ALA A 588 27.32 -17.80 -50.54
CA ALA A 588 26.48 -16.59 -50.65
C ALA A 588 25.16 -16.67 -49.82
N PHE A 589 24.18 -15.84 -50.22
CA PHE A 589 22.69 -15.87 -50.06
C PHE A 589 22.03 -17.22 -49.61
N GLU A 590 20.80 -17.26 -49.05
CA GLU A 590 19.58 -16.60 -49.57
C GLU A 590 18.41 -16.49 -48.54
N THR A 591 17.30 -15.87 -48.94
CA THR A 591 16.01 -15.72 -48.24
C THR A 591 14.99 -16.82 -48.58
N LEU A 592 14.01 -17.08 -47.69
CA LEU A 592 12.62 -17.57 -47.91
C LEU A 592 11.95 -17.64 -46.51
N HIS A 593 10.64 -17.73 -46.26
CA HIS A 593 9.37 -17.23 -46.80
C HIS A 593 8.26 -17.85 -45.91
N LEU A 594 7.01 -17.39 -46.00
CA LEU A 594 5.89 -17.88 -45.18
C LEU A 594 5.24 -19.16 -45.75
N THR A 595 4.68 -20.00 -44.88
CA THR A 595 3.59 -20.96 -45.20
C THR A 595 2.55 -21.03 -44.07
N GLU A 596 1.35 -21.50 -44.40
CA GLU A 596 0.13 -21.48 -43.59
C GLU A 596 -0.31 -22.90 -43.15
N ASN A 597 -1.44 -22.98 -42.45
CA ASN A 597 -2.34 -24.13 -42.24
C ASN A 597 -2.10 -25.22 -41.15
N GLU A 598 -3.16 -25.35 -40.34
CA GLU A 598 -3.94 -26.58 -40.03
C GLU A 598 -3.57 -27.56 -38.90
N THR A 599 -4.25 -27.32 -37.76
CA THR A 599 -5.16 -28.26 -37.03
C THR A 599 -4.68 -29.47 -36.22
N PHE A 600 -5.33 -29.60 -35.05
CA PHE A 600 -5.67 -30.82 -34.30
C PHE A 600 -4.56 -31.80 -33.86
N SER A 601 -4.30 -31.80 -32.55
CA SER A 601 -4.70 -32.91 -31.68
C SER A 601 -5.09 -32.40 -30.28
#